data_AF-A0A2D7JW61-F1
#
_entry.id   AF-A0A2D7JW61-F1
#
_cell.length_a   1.000
_cell.length_b   1.000
_cell.length_c   1.000
_cell.angle_alpha   90.00
_cell.angle_beta   90.00
_cell.angle_gamma   90.00
#
_symmetry.space_group_name_H-M   'P 1'
#
loop_
_entity.id
_entity.type
_entity.pdbx_description
1 polymer ?
#
loop_
_entity_poly.entity_id
_entity_poly.type
_entity_poly.pdbx_seq_one_letter_code
_entity_poly.pdbx_strand_id
1 'polypeptide(L)'
;MEYKHECEDCGGTEFDVDEARAEMTCQACGLAIDNYTNDADTNSSISMGEERTQEALDVFANNPNAAQGGRMNPFGDRTDHAGRRLTSAQRALFIRLGRADRSSQREKDPMCREVKLTLARMFGDNLARATTHLVDAACRKLSPEQEAVRRTLTPGEQAKLSCPKTSITRKKRELRGETHQDNLQIIALAIAVISHEWLRTPAFNPQVVMAQYNITEQQFKNAKSTIMKSYKARLRQKWVAAPKGITRAALRADKLDIAAENLDRALAEKLNEEELKLVNTVFWNIMNDLEEPTAEGPLTNVAIPFIAGCAMYAALCLIGLNHGNLGRVAGAVGLSPAGLTNRLKDIEHKATTGQLPEARQMFSALEETDFDSSSKDGGVEDGAEE
;
A
#
# COMPACT_ATOMS: atom_id res chain seq x y z
N MET A 1 -9.47 33.05 51.13
CA MET A 1 -9.75 31.75 51.77
C MET A 1 -9.11 30.71 50.86
N GLU A 2 -8.01 30.09 51.29
CA GLU A 2 -7.41 28.97 50.56
C GLU A 2 -8.36 27.77 50.69
N TYR A 3 -8.89 27.29 49.58
CA TYR A 3 -9.65 26.05 49.54
C TYR A 3 -8.65 24.90 49.75
N LYS A 4 -8.66 24.27 50.93
CA LYS A 4 -7.89 23.03 51.15
C LYS A 4 -8.64 21.88 50.48
N HIS A 5 -8.02 21.29 49.45
CA HIS A 5 -8.53 20.07 48.84
C HIS A 5 -8.36 18.89 49.80
N GLU A 6 -9.45 18.18 50.08
CA GLU A 6 -9.44 16.94 50.85
C GLU A 6 -9.51 15.74 49.89
N CYS A 7 -8.71 14.72 50.16
CA CYS A 7 -8.69 13.52 49.33
C CYS A 7 -9.99 12.72 49.51
N GLU A 8 -10.77 12.54 48.44
CA GLU A 8 -12.06 11.84 48.47
C GLU A 8 -11.97 10.36 48.93
N ASP A 9 -10.81 9.70 48.79
CA ASP A 9 -10.64 8.28 49.14
C ASP A 9 -10.14 8.05 50.58
N CYS A 10 -9.41 9.00 51.17
CA CYS A 10 -8.80 8.80 52.50
C CYS A 10 -8.94 9.98 53.47
N GLY A 11 -9.54 11.09 53.04
CA GLY A 11 -9.68 12.31 53.84
C GLY A 11 -8.35 13.05 54.10
N GLY A 12 -7.25 12.61 53.47
CA GLY A 12 -5.94 13.24 53.63
C GLY A 12 -5.89 14.64 53.00
N THR A 13 -5.18 15.55 53.64
CA THR A 13 -5.01 16.95 53.21
C THR A 13 -3.65 17.26 52.60
N GLU A 14 -2.73 16.29 52.60
CA GLU A 14 -1.36 16.44 52.12
C GLU A 14 -1.21 15.87 50.71
N PHE A 15 -0.77 16.71 49.77
CA PHE A 15 -0.64 16.40 48.36
C PHE A 15 0.74 16.81 47.82
N ASP A 16 1.36 15.94 47.02
CA ASP A 16 2.53 16.24 46.20
C ASP A 16 2.09 16.77 44.84
N VAL A 17 2.53 17.97 44.46
CA VAL A 17 2.18 18.59 43.17
C VAL A 17 3.20 18.20 42.10
N ASP A 18 2.73 17.63 40.99
CA ASP A 18 3.52 17.34 39.79
C ASP A 18 3.16 18.35 38.69
N GLU A 19 3.92 19.45 38.64
CA GLU A 19 3.70 20.56 37.71
C GLU A 19 3.79 20.14 36.23
N ALA A 20 4.60 19.13 35.90
CA ALA A 20 4.76 18.65 34.52
C ALA A 20 3.51 17.91 34.01
N ARG A 21 2.61 17.52 34.91
CA ARG A 21 1.39 16.75 34.60
C ARG A 21 0.11 17.47 34.98
N ALA A 22 0.19 18.63 35.63
CA ALA A 22 -0.97 19.36 36.17
C ALA A 22 -1.83 18.47 37.10
N GLU A 23 -1.18 17.65 37.93
CA GLU A 23 -1.83 16.74 38.89
C GLU A 23 -1.28 17.01 40.30
N MET A 24 -2.12 16.80 41.31
CA MET A 24 -1.71 16.73 42.72
C MET A 24 -2.02 15.33 43.26
N THR A 25 -1.03 14.68 43.88
CA THR A 25 -1.14 13.29 44.36
C THR A 25 -1.21 13.26 45.87
N CYS A 26 -2.27 12.67 46.44
CA CYS A 26 -2.39 12.51 47.89
C CYS A 26 -1.26 11.64 48.43
N GLN A 27 -0.49 12.13 49.40
CA GLN A 27 0.64 11.39 49.97
C GLN A 27 0.21 10.12 50.70
N ALA A 28 -0.99 10.11 51.29
CA ALA A 28 -1.47 9.00 52.11
C ALA A 28 -1.98 7.80 51.31
N CYS A 29 -2.70 8.04 50.20
CA CYS A 29 -3.32 6.96 49.41
C CYS A 29 -2.85 6.91 47.95
N GLY A 30 -2.09 7.91 47.49
CA GLY A 30 -1.58 7.99 46.12
C GLY A 30 -2.64 8.38 45.09
N LEU A 31 -3.83 8.82 45.51
CA LEU A 31 -4.87 9.32 44.60
C LEU A 31 -4.39 10.61 43.93
N ALA A 32 -4.24 10.58 42.61
CA ALA A 32 -3.98 11.76 41.81
C ALA A 32 -5.32 12.46 41.51
N ILE A 33 -5.38 13.75 41.83
CA ILE A 33 -6.48 14.65 41.53
C ILE A 33 -5.94 15.69 40.55
N ASP A 34 -6.74 16.06 39.56
CA ASP A 34 -6.35 17.09 38.60
C ASP A 34 -6.12 18.43 39.33
N ASN A 35 -4.94 19.00 39.15
CA ASN A 35 -4.61 20.34 39.62
C ASN A 35 -4.64 21.28 38.41
N TYR A 36 -5.86 21.58 37.95
CA TYR A 36 -6.09 22.42 36.78
C TYR A 36 -5.48 23.81 37.00
N THR A 37 -4.33 24.06 36.39
CA THR A 37 -3.92 25.41 36.04
C THR A 37 -4.72 25.82 34.79
N ASN A 38 -5.26 27.04 34.76
CA ASN A 38 -6.13 27.52 33.68
C ASN A 38 -5.40 27.78 32.34
N ASP A 39 -4.39 26.99 32.00
CA ASP A 39 -3.73 27.04 30.69
C ASP A 39 -4.25 25.91 29.78
N ALA A 40 -4.72 26.30 28.61
CA ALA A 40 -5.72 25.59 27.79
C ALA A 40 -5.21 24.39 26.96
N ASP A 41 -4.16 23.67 27.35
CA ASP A 41 -3.47 22.71 26.45
C ASP A 41 -3.45 21.21 26.89
N THR A 42 -4.23 20.79 27.89
CA THR A 42 -4.18 19.39 28.40
C THR A 42 -5.53 18.67 28.36
N ASN A 43 -6.16 18.63 27.19
CA ASN A 43 -7.41 17.89 27.00
C ASN A 43 -7.13 16.37 26.84
N SER A 44 -7.18 15.62 27.93
CA SER A 44 -7.09 14.14 27.95
C SER A 44 -8.27 13.43 28.65
N SER A 45 -9.23 14.21 29.14
CA SER A 45 -10.37 13.74 29.97
C SER A 45 -11.44 12.95 29.22
N ILE A 46 -11.43 12.92 27.89
CA ILE A 46 -12.40 12.13 27.09
C ILE A 46 -12.07 10.61 27.11
N SER A 47 -10.92 10.19 27.64
CA SER A 47 -10.44 8.81 27.53
C SER A 47 -10.59 7.90 28.77
N MET A 48 -11.10 8.41 29.89
CA MET A 48 -10.96 7.77 31.22
C MET A 48 -12.28 7.64 32.02
N GLY A 49 -13.39 7.25 31.39
CA GLY A 49 -14.65 6.93 32.10
C GLY A 49 -14.79 5.46 32.51
N GLU A 50 -15.38 5.20 33.69
CA GLU A 50 -15.61 3.87 34.29
C GLU A 50 -16.56 2.96 33.48
N GLU A 51 -17.24 3.46 32.44
CA GLU A 51 -18.19 2.68 31.63
C GLU A 51 -17.54 1.89 30.46
N ARG A 52 -16.21 1.89 30.29
CA ARG A 52 -15.53 1.10 29.25
C ARG A 52 -15.44 -0.39 29.60
N THR A 53 -16.56 -1.09 29.65
CA THR A 53 -16.60 -2.58 29.73
C THR A 53 -16.45 -3.27 28.37
N GLN A 54 -16.30 -2.51 27.28
CA GLN A 54 -16.01 -3.03 25.95
C GLN A 54 -14.85 -2.25 25.34
N GLU A 55 -13.60 -2.64 25.64
CA GLU A 55 -12.47 -2.17 24.84
C GLU A 55 -12.54 -2.84 23.46
N ALA A 56 -12.61 -2.02 22.40
CA ALA A 56 -12.45 -2.53 21.05
C ALA A 56 -11.06 -3.19 20.96
N LEU A 57 -11.03 -4.51 20.80
CA LEU A 57 -9.82 -5.27 20.50
C LEU A 57 -9.13 -4.61 19.31
N ASP A 58 -7.82 -4.34 19.42
CA ASP A 58 -7.06 -3.88 18.25
C ASP A 58 -7.27 -4.89 17.12
N VAL A 59 -7.79 -4.42 15.99
CA VAL A 59 -8.11 -5.22 14.81
C VAL A 59 -6.89 -6.01 14.33
N PHE A 60 -5.69 -5.55 14.70
CA PHE A 60 -4.40 -6.18 14.39
C PHE A 60 -3.77 -6.98 15.55
N ALA A 61 -4.45 -7.16 16.68
CA ALA A 61 -3.96 -7.84 17.90
C ALA A 61 -3.56 -9.31 17.70
N ASN A 62 -4.05 -9.97 16.64
CA ASN A 62 -3.74 -11.36 16.32
C ASN A 62 -2.32 -11.60 15.77
N ASN A 63 -1.48 -10.57 15.72
CA ASN A 63 -0.09 -10.71 15.30
C ASN A 63 0.82 -10.79 16.54
N PRO A 64 1.79 -11.75 16.63
CA PRO A 64 2.76 -11.83 17.73
C PRO A 64 3.56 -10.53 17.94
N ASN A 65 3.56 -9.65 16.94
CA ASN A 65 4.21 -8.35 16.97
C ASN A 65 3.27 -7.20 17.38
N ALA A 66 1.95 -7.36 17.40
CA ALA A 66 1.04 -6.33 17.91
C ALA A 66 1.18 -6.23 19.44
N ALA A 67 0.85 -5.07 20.02
CA ALA A 67 0.74 -4.98 21.47
C ALA A 67 -0.40 -5.92 21.89
N GLN A 68 -0.06 -7.10 22.38
CA GLN A 68 -1.04 -8.04 22.90
C GLN A 68 -1.47 -7.56 24.29
N GLY A 69 -2.78 -7.45 24.49
CA GLY A 69 -3.38 -7.33 25.81
C GLY A 69 -3.76 -5.91 26.19
N GLY A 70 -4.96 -5.80 26.77
CA GLY A 70 -5.65 -4.56 27.10
C GLY A 70 -4.84 -3.60 27.96
N ARG A 71 -5.27 -2.34 27.96
CA ARG A 71 -4.71 -1.33 28.85
C ARG A 71 -4.83 -1.88 30.26
N MET A 72 -3.70 -2.18 30.92
CA MET A 72 -3.73 -2.41 32.36
C MET A 72 -4.36 -1.16 32.95
N ASN A 73 -5.52 -1.32 33.59
CA ASN A 73 -6.29 -0.20 34.11
C ASN A 73 -5.33 0.66 34.95
N PRO A 74 -5.00 1.90 34.53
CA PRO A 74 -4.01 2.72 35.23
C PRO A 74 -4.49 3.11 36.63
N PHE A 75 -5.78 2.90 36.92
CA PHE A 75 -6.40 3.08 38.23
C PHE A 75 -6.40 1.80 39.09
N GLY A 76 -5.92 0.67 38.55
CA GLY A 76 -5.97 -0.66 39.16
C GLY A 76 -7.40 -1.20 39.26
N ASP A 77 -7.56 -2.52 39.16
CA ASP A 77 -8.85 -3.11 39.52
C ASP A 77 -9.13 -2.79 40.99
N ARG A 78 -10.29 -2.18 41.30
CA ARG A 78 -10.65 -1.87 42.69
C ARG A 78 -10.92 -3.13 43.52
N THR A 79 -10.99 -4.28 42.87
CA THR A 79 -11.31 -5.56 43.47
C THR A 79 -10.34 -6.65 43.04
N ASP A 80 -10.06 -7.60 43.92
CA ASP A 80 -9.34 -8.82 43.57
C ASP A 80 -10.21 -9.75 42.68
N HIS A 81 -9.61 -10.85 42.20
CA HIS A 81 -10.29 -11.88 41.41
C HIS A 81 -11.48 -12.54 42.13
N ALA A 82 -11.60 -12.35 43.45
CA ALA A 82 -12.70 -12.83 44.28
C ALA A 82 -13.77 -11.75 44.56
N GLY A 83 -13.65 -10.57 43.92
CA GLY A 83 -14.59 -9.45 44.04
C GLY A 83 -14.43 -8.63 45.33
N ARG A 84 -13.38 -8.84 46.12
CA ARG A 84 -13.12 -8.10 47.36
C ARG A 84 -12.33 -6.84 47.06
N ARG A 85 -12.65 -5.72 47.73
CA ARG A 85 -11.94 -4.46 47.53
C ARG A 85 -10.46 -4.60 47.88
N LEU A 86 -9.59 -4.12 46.99
CA LEU A 86 -8.15 -4.05 47.23
C LEU A 86 -7.84 -3.03 48.33
N THR A 87 -6.89 -3.36 49.20
CA THR A 87 -6.39 -2.42 50.22
C THR A 87 -5.66 -1.24 49.56
N SER A 88 -5.53 -0.11 50.27
CA SER A 88 -4.83 1.09 49.75
C SER A 88 -3.39 0.80 49.34
N ALA A 89 -2.67 -0.02 50.12
CA ALA A 89 -1.30 -0.44 49.80
C ALA A 89 -1.21 -1.31 48.53
N GLN A 90 -2.18 -2.22 48.32
CA GLN A 90 -2.27 -3.03 47.11
C GLN A 90 -2.59 -2.17 45.89
N ARG A 91 -3.54 -1.23 46.02
CA ARG A 91 -3.87 -0.27 44.96
C ARG A 91 -2.65 0.58 44.57
N ALA A 92 -1.91 1.12 45.54
CA ALA A 92 -0.68 1.87 45.29
C ALA A 92 0.40 1.03 44.57
N LEU A 93 0.55 -0.25 44.94
CA LEU A 93 1.45 -1.18 44.27
C LEU A 93 1.04 -1.41 42.80
N PHE A 94 -0.24 -1.69 42.53
CA PHE A 94 -0.74 -1.92 41.17
C PHE A 94 -0.67 -0.66 40.31
N ILE A 95 -0.95 0.51 40.87
CA ILE A 95 -0.77 1.80 40.17
C ILE A 95 0.71 2.02 39.83
N ARG A 96 1.63 1.73 40.77
CA ARG A 96 3.07 1.86 40.54
C ARG A 96 3.55 0.87 39.47
N LEU A 97 3.10 -0.38 39.53
CA LEU A 97 3.39 -1.39 38.52
C LEU A 97 2.81 -1.01 37.16
N GLY A 98 1.57 -0.53 37.09
CA GLY A 98 0.95 -0.05 35.86
C GLY A 98 1.67 1.16 35.28
N ARG A 99 2.16 2.09 36.13
CA ARG A 99 2.99 3.23 35.72
C ARG A 99 4.36 2.79 35.19
N ALA A 100 5.00 1.78 35.80
CA ALA A 100 6.26 1.21 35.32
C ALA A 100 6.08 0.42 34.01
N ASP A 101 4.95 -0.26 33.88
CA ASP A 101 4.56 -1.06 32.72
C ASP A 101 4.04 -0.20 31.55
N ARG A 102 3.85 1.12 31.71
CA ARG A 102 3.55 2.05 30.61
C ARG A 102 4.53 1.95 29.43
N SER A 103 5.76 1.46 29.68
CA SER A 103 6.77 1.23 28.64
C SER A 103 6.50 0.01 27.75
N SER A 104 5.79 -1.01 28.26
CA SER A 104 5.34 -2.17 27.47
C SER A 104 4.06 -1.87 26.69
N GLN A 105 3.23 -0.94 27.22
CA GLN A 105 1.94 -0.51 26.67
C GLN A 105 2.06 0.56 25.58
N ARG A 106 3.16 1.32 25.55
CA ARG A 106 3.39 2.32 24.50
C ARG A 106 3.67 1.62 23.18
N GLU A 107 2.92 1.97 22.14
CA GLU A 107 3.22 1.51 20.79
C GLU A 107 4.66 1.84 20.42
N LYS A 108 5.48 0.79 20.26
CA LYS A 108 6.91 0.92 19.96
C LYS A 108 7.18 1.69 18.66
N ASP A 109 6.23 1.67 17.72
CA ASP A 109 6.33 2.34 16.43
C ASP A 109 4.94 2.88 15.97
N PRO A 110 4.53 4.11 16.36
CA PRO A 110 3.19 4.65 16.06
C PRO A 110 2.89 4.71 14.56
N MET A 111 3.88 5.10 13.74
CA MET A 111 3.75 5.11 12.28
C MET A 111 3.44 3.71 11.70
N CYS A 112 3.85 2.63 12.36
CA CYS A 112 3.52 1.27 11.90
C CYS A 112 2.02 1.01 11.99
N ARG A 113 1.37 1.44 13.09
CA ARG A 113 -0.09 1.36 13.24
C ARG A 113 -0.80 2.27 12.25
N GLU A 114 -0.34 3.49 12.09
CA GLU A 114 -0.92 4.46 11.14
C GLU A 114 -0.86 3.96 9.69
N VAL A 115 0.22 3.28 9.28
CA VAL A 115 0.30 2.66 7.94
C VAL A 115 -0.71 1.52 7.81
N LYS A 116 -0.90 0.68 8.85
CA LYS A 116 -1.93 -0.38 8.81
C LYS A 116 -3.33 0.20 8.71
N LEU A 117 -3.64 1.25 9.46
CA LEU A 117 -4.91 1.96 9.39
C LEU A 117 -5.11 2.63 8.02
N THR A 118 -4.05 3.24 7.47
CA THR A 118 -4.08 3.84 6.14
C THR A 118 -4.33 2.77 5.06
N LEU A 119 -3.68 1.61 5.15
CA LEU A 119 -3.94 0.46 4.27
C LEU A 119 -5.40 0.00 4.36
N ALA A 120 -5.95 -0.07 5.58
CA ALA A 120 -7.35 -0.46 5.81
C ALA A 120 -8.31 0.55 5.17
N ARG A 121 -8.03 1.85 5.29
CA ARG A 121 -8.81 2.93 4.66
C ARG A 121 -8.72 2.93 3.14
N MET A 122 -7.54 2.65 2.57
CA MET A 122 -7.32 2.69 1.12
C MET A 122 -7.81 1.44 0.39
N PHE A 123 -7.66 0.25 1.00
CA PHE A 123 -7.83 -1.03 0.31
C PHE A 123 -8.68 -2.06 1.09
N GLY A 124 -9.19 -1.69 2.27
CA GLY A 124 -9.99 -2.54 3.13
C GLY A 124 -9.19 -3.37 4.15
N ASP A 125 -9.91 -3.85 5.17
CA ASP A 125 -9.32 -4.53 6.33
C ASP A 125 -8.61 -5.84 5.98
N ASN A 126 -9.11 -6.57 4.98
CA ASN A 126 -8.54 -7.86 4.58
C ASN A 126 -7.12 -7.70 4.04
N LEU A 127 -6.89 -6.69 3.18
CA LEU A 127 -5.56 -6.40 2.66
C LEU A 127 -4.63 -5.92 3.77
N ALA A 128 -5.12 -5.05 4.65
CA ALA A 128 -4.33 -4.56 5.79
C ALA A 128 -3.87 -5.71 6.71
N ARG A 129 -4.76 -6.68 6.99
CA ARG A 129 -4.42 -7.89 7.76
C ARG A 129 -3.41 -8.77 7.03
N ALA A 130 -3.62 -9.05 5.74
CA ALA A 130 -2.70 -9.88 4.96
C ALA A 130 -1.27 -9.29 4.87
N THR A 131 -1.17 -7.96 4.79
CA THR A 131 0.09 -7.23 4.62
C THR A 131 0.79 -6.86 5.92
N THR A 132 0.25 -7.25 7.08
CA THR A 132 0.73 -6.78 8.39
C THR A 132 2.23 -7.07 8.60
N HIS A 133 2.72 -8.23 8.16
CA HIS A 133 4.15 -8.57 8.26
C HIS A 133 5.06 -7.71 7.35
N LEU A 134 4.58 -7.30 6.16
CA LEU A 134 5.29 -6.35 5.29
C LEU A 134 5.36 -4.97 5.93
N VAL A 135 4.25 -4.52 6.54
CA VAL A 135 4.20 -3.25 7.27
C VAL A 135 5.13 -3.28 8.47
N ASP A 136 5.16 -4.37 9.24
CA ASP A 136 6.07 -4.52 10.37
C ASP A 136 7.53 -4.47 9.88
N ALA A 137 7.86 -5.14 8.77
CA ALA A 137 9.21 -5.10 8.19
C ALA A 137 9.58 -3.71 7.64
N ALA A 138 8.63 -2.93 7.13
CA ALA A 138 8.87 -1.60 6.57
C ALA A 138 8.95 -0.49 7.63
N CYS A 139 8.17 -0.61 8.70
CA CYS A 139 7.97 0.45 9.67
C CYS A 139 8.64 0.20 11.02
N ARG A 140 9.00 -1.04 11.37
CA ARG A 140 9.64 -1.31 12.66
C ARG A 140 11.16 -1.28 12.55
N LYS A 141 11.77 -0.78 13.63
CA LYS A 141 13.22 -0.87 13.82
C LYS A 141 13.62 -2.33 14.03
N LEU A 142 14.87 -2.63 13.72
CA LEU A 142 15.47 -3.93 14.03
C LEU A 142 15.54 -4.11 15.55
N SER A 143 15.48 -5.36 16.02
CA SER A 143 15.73 -5.66 17.42
C SER A 143 17.18 -5.32 17.80
N PRO A 144 17.51 -5.11 19.08
CA PRO A 144 18.89 -4.84 19.50
C PRO A 144 19.89 -5.90 19.01
N GLU A 145 19.48 -7.17 19.02
CA GLU A 145 20.28 -8.30 18.50
C GLU A 145 20.50 -8.19 16.99
N GLN A 146 19.44 -7.91 16.23
CA GLN A 146 19.52 -7.72 14.78
C GLN A 146 20.36 -6.49 14.40
N GLU A 147 20.30 -5.43 15.20
CA GLU A 147 21.11 -4.23 15.00
C GLU A 147 22.59 -4.49 15.32
N ALA A 148 22.89 -5.32 16.32
CA ALA A 148 24.27 -5.76 16.59
C ALA A 148 24.84 -6.53 15.39
N VAL A 149 24.08 -7.46 14.81
CA VAL A 149 24.48 -8.15 13.57
C VAL A 149 24.59 -7.17 12.40
N ARG A 150 23.68 -6.21 12.26
CA ARG A 150 23.77 -5.20 11.20
C ARG A 150 25.08 -4.42 11.28
N ARG A 151 25.52 -4.03 12.47
CA ARG A 151 26.77 -3.28 12.69
C ARG A 151 28.03 -4.03 12.24
N THR A 152 28.01 -5.36 12.21
CA THR A 152 29.14 -6.16 11.72
C THR A 152 29.18 -6.31 10.20
N LEU A 153 28.12 -5.92 9.48
CA LEU A 153 28.03 -6.05 8.02
C LEU A 153 28.71 -4.90 7.28
N THR A 154 28.89 -5.07 5.98
CA THR A 154 29.44 -4.02 5.10
C THR A 154 28.52 -2.80 5.03
N PRO A 155 29.03 -1.57 4.78
CA PRO A 155 28.21 -0.35 4.73
C PRO A 155 27.04 -0.44 3.73
N GLY A 156 27.24 -1.13 2.60
CA GLY A 156 26.18 -1.32 1.60
C GLY A 156 25.04 -2.23 2.08
N GLU A 157 25.33 -3.23 2.91
CA GLU A 157 24.33 -4.11 3.52
C GLU A 157 23.63 -3.45 4.70
N GLN A 158 24.40 -2.70 5.51
CA GLN A 158 23.87 -1.86 6.58
C GLN A 158 22.83 -0.86 6.07
N ALA A 159 23.08 -0.24 4.91
CA ALA A 159 22.14 0.69 4.29
C ALA A 159 20.84 0.00 3.85
N LYS A 160 20.92 -1.22 3.32
CA LYS A 160 19.72 -2.00 2.91
C LYS A 160 18.88 -2.42 4.12
N LEU A 161 19.52 -2.73 5.24
CA LEU A 161 18.83 -3.09 6.49
C LEU A 161 18.34 -1.87 7.30
N SER A 162 18.58 -0.64 6.82
CA SER A 162 17.97 0.55 7.42
C SER A 162 16.44 0.49 7.37
N CYS A 163 15.78 1.15 8.32
CA CYS A 163 14.33 1.12 8.43
C CYS A 163 13.68 1.89 7.25
N PRO A 164 12.89 1.23 6.39
CA PRO A 164 12.31 1.86 5.20
C PRO A 164 11.52 3.14 5.48
N LYS A 165 10.71 3.18 6.56
CA LYS A 165 9.96 4.40 6.92
C LYS A 165 10.87 5.62 7.03
N THR A 166 12.04 5.48 7.67
CA THR A 166 12.98 6.59 7.86
C THR A 166 13.70 6.95 6.57
N SER A 167 13.98 5.95 5.73
CA SER A 167 14.63 6.15 4.44
C SER A 167 13.72 6.79 3.40
N ILE A 168 12.40 6.70 3.56
CA ILE A 168 11.40 7.36 2.72
C ILE A 168 11.12 8.77 3.23
N THR A 169 10.79 8.93 4.52
CA THR A 169 10.38 10.24 5.09
C THR A 169 11.50 11.28 5.17
N ARG A 170 12.77 10.85 5.20
CA ARG A 170 13.94 11.73 5.27
C ARG A 170 14.55 12.09 3.91
N LYS A 171 13.99 11.61 2.80
CA LYS A 171 14.49 11.94 1.46
C LYS A 171 14.15 13.37 1.04
N LYS A 172 14.70 13.80 -0.10
CA LYS A 172 14.41 15.10 -0.74
C LYS A 172 12.91 15.25 -0.96
N ARG A 173 12.40 16.49 -0.91
CA ARG A 173 10.96 16.82 -1.02
C ARG A 173 10.29 16.22 -2.25
N GLU A 174 10.97 16.15 -3.39
CA GLU A 174 10.46 15.51 -4.62
C GLU A 174 10.16 14.01 -4.46
N LEU A 175 10.83 13.33 -3.53
CA LEU A 175 10.79 11.87 -3.35
C LEU A 175 10.04 11.44 -2.09
N ARG A 176 9.67 12.38 -1.22
CA ARG A 176 8.86 12.15 -0.01
C ARG A 176 7.51 12.85 -0.16
N GLY A 177 6.54 12.47 0.65
CA GLY A 177 5.29 13.21 0.76
C GLY A 177 5.50 14.58 1.41
N GLU A 178 4.64 15.54 1.10
CA GLU A 178 4.69 16.89 1.70
C GLU A 178 4.24 16.82 3.16
N THR A 179 3.18 16.07 3.42
CA THR A 179 2.62 15.86 4.74
C THR A 179 3.01 14.49 5.33
N HIS A 180 2.78 14.33 6.63
CA HIS A 180 2.89 13.03 7.29
C HIS A 180 1.93 12.00 6.67
N GLN A 181 0.70 12.43 6.37
CA GLN A 181 -0.33 11.59 5.76
C GLN A 181 0.06 11.12 4.35
N ASP A 182 0.64 11.98 3.53
CA ASP A 182 1.11 11.61 2.19
C ASP A 182 2.18 10.52 2.27
N ASN A 183 3.10 10.63 3.25
CA ASN A 183 4.12 9.61 3.47
C ASN A 183 3.50 8.26 3.87
N LEU A 184 2.43 8.26 4.69
CA LEU A 184 1.69 7.05 5.03
C LEU A 184 1.03 6.43 3.79
N GLN A 185 0.40 7.24 2.93
CA GLN A 185 -0.27 6.80 1.70
C GLN A 185 0.72 6.24 0.67
N ILE A 186 1.88 6.88 0.49
CA ILE A 186 2.96 6.41 -0.39
C ILE A 186 3.47 5.03 0.09
N ILE A 187 3.70 4.87 1.39
CA ILE A 187 4.16 3.60 1.97
C ILE A 187 3.07 2.52 1.83
N ALA A 188 1.81 2.87 2.13
CA ALA A 188 0.67 1.97 2.01
C ALA A 188 0.50 1.46 0.57
N LEU A 189 0.50 2.36 -0.43
CA LEU A 189 0.43 1.98 -1.84
C LEU A 189 1.58 1.06 -2.26
N ALA A 190 2.82 1.40 -1.85
CA ALA A 190 3.98 0.57 -2.15
C ALA A 190 3.86 -0.84 -1.56
N ILE A 191 3.37 -0.96 -0.31
CA ILE A 191 3.14 -2.26 0.34
C ILE A 191 2.03 -3.03 -0.35
N ALA A 192 0.93 -2.38 -0.73
CA ALA A 192 -0.19 -3.00 -1.42
C ALA A 192 0.28 -3.61 -2.77
N VAL A 193 1.06 -2.87 -3.57
CA VAL A 193 1.59 -3.42 -4.84
C VAL A 193 2.56 -4.57 -4.60
N ILE A 194 3.43 -4.48 -3.60
CA ILE A 194 4.35 -5.58 -3.25
C ILE A 194 3.56 -6.81 -2.78
N SER A 195 2.46 -6.61 -2.06
CA SER A 195 1.62 -7.69 -1.56
C SER A 195 1.00 -8.51 -2.67
N HIS A 196 0.62 -7.87 -3.78
CA HIS A 196 0.10 -8.59 -4.94
C HIS A 196 1.20 -9.52 -5.49
N GLU A 197 2.41 -9.00 -5.70
CA GLU A 197 3.54 -9.78 -6.20
C GLU A 197 3.93 -10.96 -5.28
N TRP A 198 3.82 -10.79 -3.97
CA TRP A 198 4.44 -11.68 -2.98
C TRP A 198 3.48 -12.51 -2.13
N LEU A 199 2.23 -12.09 -1.99
CA LEU A 199 1.23 -12.66 -1.08
C LEU A 199 -0.05 -13.10 -1.79
N ARG A 200 -0.09 -13.01 -3.12
CA ARG A 200 -1.26 -13.38 -3.93
C ARG A 200 -2.53 -12.61 -3.57
N THR A 201 -2.36 -11.35 -3.15
CA THR A 201 -3.50 -10.46 -2.96
C THR A 201 -4.07 -10.05 -4.32
N PRO A 202 -5.35 -9.61 -4.39
CA PRO A 202 -5.96 -9.21 -5.65
C PRO A 202 -5.15 -8.12 -6.36
N ALA A 203 -5.07 -8.22 -7.69
CA ALA A 203 -4.46 -7.17 -8.51
C ALA A 203 -5.31 -5.90 -8.43
N PHE A 204 -4.65 -4.75 -8.50
CA PHE A 204 -5.31 -3.46 -8.62
C PHE A 204 -4.45 -2.53 -9.46
N ASN A 205 -5.09 -1.54 -10.07
CA ASN A 205 -4.42 -0.58 -10.92
C ASN A 205 -3.74 0.53 -10.07
N PRO A 206 -2.39 0.57 -9.98
CA PRO A 206 -1.72 1.54 -9.13
C PRO A 206 -1.85 2.98 -9.65
N GLN A 207 -2.02 3.18 -10.96
CA GLN A 207 -2.11 4.53 -11.55
C GLN A 207 -3.37 5.27 -11.08
N VAL A 208 -4.50 4.55 -10.96
CA VAL A 208 -5.76 5.10 -10.45
C VAL A 208 -5.59 5.58 -9.01
N VAL A 209 -4.97 4.77 -8.16
CA VAL A 209 -4.74 5.11 -6.75
C VAL A 209 -3.73 6.25 -6.64
N MET A 210 -2.69 6.26 -7.48
CA MET A 210 -1.72 7.36 -7.52
C MET A 210 -2.41 8.69 -7.86
N ALA A 211 -3.30 8.70 -8.86
CA ALA A 211 -4.06 9.89 -9.22
C ALA A 211 -4.99 10.34 -8.08
N GLN A 212 -5.69 9.41 -7.43
CA GLN A 212 -6.60 9.71 -6.31
C GLN A 212 -5.90 10.38 -5.11
N TYR A 213 -4.67 9.96 -4.81
CA TYR A 213 -3.90 10.46 -3.66
C TYR A 213 -2.77 11.43 -4.03
N ASN A 214 -2.74 11.93 -5.28
CA ASN A 214 -1.68 12.81 -5.79
C ASN A 214 -0.26 12.28 -5.57
N ILE A 215 -0.06 10.97 -5.67
CA ILE A 215 1.25 10.33 -5.50
C ILE A 215 1.99 10.33 -6.84
N THR A 216 3.20 10.89 -6.86
CA THR A 216 4.01 10.88 -8.08
C THR A 216 4.64 9.52 -8.34
N GLU A 217 4.91 9.22 -9.61
CA GLU A 217 5.54 7.96 -10.00
C GLU A 217 6.95 7.79 -9.39
N GLN A 218 7.67 8.89 -9.21
CA GLN A 218 8.99 8.89 -8.58
C GLN A 218 8.91 8.54 -7.09
N GLN A 219 7.95 9.12 -6.35
CA GLN A 219 7.68 8.79 -4.95
C GLN A 219 7.34 7.30 -4.81
N PHE A 220 6.42 6.80 -5.64
CA PHE A 220 6.02 5.40 -5.63
C PHE A 220 7.17 4.44 -5.95
N LYS A 221 7.91 4.64 -7.06
CA LYS A 221 9.06 3.81 -7.46
C LYS A 221 10.13 3.78 -6.37
N ASN A 222 10.40 4.92 -5.75
CA ASN A 222 11.34 5.04 -4.65
C ASN A 222 10.90 4.24 -3.41
N ALA A 223 9.66 4.43 -2.95
CA ALA A 223 9.12 3.73 -1.79
C ALA A 223 9.10 2.22 -2.00
N LYS A 224 8.57 1.76 -3.15
CA LYS A 224 8.56 0.34 -3.54
C LYS A 224 9.97 -0.26 -3.53
N SER A 225 10.93 0.38 -4.21
CA SER A 225 12.32 -0.09 -4.27
C SER A 225 12.97 -0.17 -2.89
N THR A 226 12.74 0.83 -2.03
CA THR A 226 13.29 0.88 -0.67
C THR A 226 12.76 -0.25 0.20
N ILE A 227 11.44 -0.47 0.18
CA ILE A 227 10.79 -1.54 0.94
C ILE A 227 11.25 -2.91 0.45
N MET A 228 11.26 -3.13 -0.88
CA MET A 228 11.70 -4.41 -1.46
C MET A 228 13.16 -4.73 -1.13
N LYS A 229 14.07 -3.76 -1.24
CA LYS A 229 15.50 -3.95 -0.92
C LYS A 229 15.71 -4.31 0.54
N SER A 230 15.01 -3.62 1.45
CA SER A 230 15.08 -3.90 2.88
C SER A 230 14.53 -5.28 3.21
N TYR A 231 13.36 -5.62 2.66
CA TYR A 231 12.76 -6.94 2.88
C TYR A 231 13.66 -8.07 2.37
N LYS A 232 14.20 -7.95 1.15
CA LYS A 232 15.15 -8.93 0.59
C LYS A 232 16.43 -9.04 1.43
N ALA A 233 16.92 -7.95 2.01
CA ALA A 233 18.07 -7.99 2.91
C ALA A 233 17.74 -8.72 4.22
N ARG A 234 16.56 -8.48 4.80
CA ARG A 234 16.08 -9.21 5.98
C ARG A 234 15.87 -10.71 5.70
N LEU A 235 15.41 -11.07 4.50
CA LEU A 235 15.31 -12.46 4.04
C LEU A 235 16.69 -13.16 4.02
N ARG A 236 17.73 -12.49 3.51
CA ARG A 236 19.10 -13.05 3.49
C ARG A 236 19.63 -13.34 4.90
N GLN A 237 19.26 -12.50 5.85
CA GLN A 237 19.59 -12.69 7.27
C GLN A 237 18.68 -13.67 7.99
N LYS A 238 17.70 -14.28 7.29
CA LYS A 238 16.69 -15.20 7.84
C LYS A 238 15.82 -14.60 8.97
N TRP A 239 15.68 -13.27 9.00
CA TRP A 239 14.88 -12.58 10.01
C TRP A 239 13.39 -12.54 9.67
N VAL A 240 13.03 -12.85 8.42
CA VAL A 240 11.66 -12.82 7.92
C VAL A 240 11.43 -14.03 7.03
N ALA A 241 10.19 -14.53 6.99
CA ALA A 241 9.79 -15.64 6.13
C ALA A 241 9.77 -15.25 4.64
N ALA A 242 10.17 -16.20 3.78
CA ALA A 242 10.11 -16.02 2.34
C ALA A 242 8.65 -15.91 1.88
N PRO A 243 8.32 -14.92 1.02
CA PRO A 243 6.97 -14.74 0.53
C PRO A 243 6.58 -15.86 -0.44
N LYS A 244 5.30 -16.26 -0.42
CA LYS A 244 4.73 -17.24 -1.37
C LYS A 244 4.25 -16.51 -2.63
N GLY A 245 5.17 -16.27 -3.56
CA GLY A 245 4.89 -15.54 -4.79
C GLY A 245 3.76 -16.13 -5.65
N ILE A 246 3.18 -15.27 -6.48
CA ILE A 246 2.33 -15.66 -7.62
C ILE A 246 3.22 -16.30 -8.70
N THR A 247 2.66 -17.24 -9.48
CA THR A 247 3.33 -17.78 -10.67
C THR A 247 3.61 -16.68 -11.69
N ARG A 248 4.73 -16.77 -12.42
CA ARG A 248 5.10 -15.76 -13.43
C ARG A 248 3.99 -15.52 -14.46
N ALA A 249 3.31 -16.57 -14.93
CA ALA A 249 2.21 -16.48 -15.89
C ALA A 249 1.05 -15.62 -15.36
N ALA A 250 0.49 -15.98 -14.20
CA ALA A 250 -0.61 -15.21 -13.59
C ALA A 250 -0.21 -13.74 -13.35
N LEU A 251 1.00 -13.47 -12.87
CA LEU A 251 1.48 -12.10 -12.68
C LEU A 251 1.68 -11.33 -14.00
N ARG A 252 1.93 -12.02 -15.13
CA ARG A 252 1.93 -11.40 -16.46
C ARG A 252 0.51 -11.10 -16.91
N ALA A 253 -0.44 -12.02 -16.70
CA ALA A 253 -1.85 -11.81 -17.03
C ALA A 253 -2.43 -10.61 -16.26
N ASP A 254 -2.27 -10.57 -14.94
CA ASP A 254 -2.75 -9.45 -14.10
C ASP A 254 -2.19 -8.09 -14.57
N LYS A 255 -0.92 -8.06 -15.00
CA LYS A 255 -0.27 -6.85 -15.52
C LYS A 255 -0.74 -6.47 -16.93
N LEU A 256 -1.13 -7.45 -17.74
CA LEU A 256 -1.73 -7.21 -19.05
C LEU A 256 -3.11 -6.58 -18.87
N ASP A 257 -3.94 -7.13 -17.98
CA ASP A 257 -5.26 -6.59 -17.69
C ASP A 257 -5.18 -5.14 -17.20
N ILE A 258 -4.26 -4.85 -16.27
CA ILE A 258 -4.00 -3.48 -15.80
C ILE A 258 -3.51 -2.58 -16.94
N ALA A 259 -2.65 -3.08 -17.83
CA ALA A 259 -2.13 -2.30 -18.95
C ALA A 259 -3.22 -2.00 -19.98
N ALA A 260 -4.06 -2.99 -20.32
CA ALA A 260 -5.19 -2.84 -21.22
C ALA A 260 -6.20 -1.82 -20.67
N GLU A 261 -6.56 -1.92 -19.39
CA GLU A 261 -7.46 -0.95 -18.73
C GLU A 261 -6.90 0.48 -18.79
N ASN A 262 -5.59 0.65 -18.58
CA ASN A 262 -4.95 1.97 -18.67
C ASN A 262 -4.93 2.51 -20.11
N LEU A 263 -4.71 1.64 -21.09
CA LEU A 263 -4.71 2.00 -22.51
C LEU A 263 -6.12 2.39 -22.97
N ASP A 264 -7.13 1.60 -22.61
CA ASP A 264 -8.53 1.88 -22.89
C ASP A 264 -8.94 3.24 -22.31
N ARG A 265 -8.65 3.48 -21.03
CA ARG A 265 -8.95 4.77 -20.37
C ARG A 265 -8.26 5.94 -21.08
N ALA A 266 -7.00 5.78 -21.45
CA ALA A 266 -6.22 6.85 -22.09
C ALA A 266 -6.70 7.17 -23.52
N LEU A 267 -7.21 6.18 -24.25
CA LEU A 267 -7.71 6.34 -25.62
C LEU A 267 -9.18 6.77 -25.68
N ALA A 268 -10.00 6.36 -24.71
CA ALA A 268 -11.42 6.73 -24.62
C ALA A 268 -11.65 8.25 -24.49
N GLU A 269 -10.66 9.01 -24.04
CA GLU A 269 -10.73 10.48 -24.01
C GLU A 269 -10.73 11.12 -25.41
N LYS A 270 -10.35 10.37 -26.45
CA LYS A 270 -10.12 10.90 -27.80
C LYS A 270 -10.84 10.15 -28.91
N LEU A 271 -10.94 8.84 -28.77
CA LEU A 271 -11.55 7.98 -29.78
C LEU A 271 -13.02 7.77 -29.45
N ASN A 272 -13.84 7.66 -30.50
CA ASN A 272 -15.23 7.28 -30.34
C ASN A 272 -15.35 5.78 -30.00
N GLU A 273 -16.51 5.36 -29.52
CA GLU A 273 -16.71 3.98 -29.05
C GLU A 273 -16.48 2.93 -30.16
N GLU A 274 -16.86 3.24 -31.40
CA GLU A 274 -16.64 2.37 -32.56
C GLU A 274 -15.16 2.23 -32.91
N GLU A 275 -14.42 3.35 -32.95
CA GLU A 275 -12.97 3.37 -33.19
C GLU A 275 -12.23 2.58 -32.11
N LEU A 276 -12.62 2.78 -30.85
CA LEU A 276 -12.01 2.09 -29.70
C LEU A 276 -12.26 0.58 -29.76
N LYS A 277 -13.47 0.14 -30.15
CA LYS A 277 -13.76 -1.30 -30.37
C LYS A 277 -12.90 -1.90 -31.48
N LEU A 278 -12.73 -1.17 -32.58
CA LEU A 278 -11.93 -1.63 -33.72
C LEU A 278 -10.45 -1.74 -33.33
N VAL A 279 -9.90 -0.71 -32.67
CA VAL A 279 -8.53 -0.71 -32.14
C VAL A 279 -8.31 -1.85 -31.15
N ASN A 280 -9.24 -2.08 -30.23
CA ASN A 280 -9.14 -3.15 -29.25
C ASN A 280 -9.18 -4.54 -29.88
N THR A 281 -9.98 -4.72 -30.93
CA THR A 281 -10.03 -5.98 -31.68
C THR A 281 -8.66 -6.29 -32.30
N VAL A 282 -8.06 -5.31 -32.98
CA VAL A 282 -6.73 -5.47 -33.58
C VAL A 282 -5.65 -5.65 -32.51
N PHE A 283 -5.72 -4.91 -31.40
CA PHE A 283 -4.81 -5.06 -30.26
C PHE A 283 -4.81 -6.48 -29.71
N TRP A 284 -5.99 -7.07 -29.45
CA TRP A 284 -6.08 -8.43 -28.91
C TRP A 284 -5.63 -9.50 -29.90
N ASN A 285 -5.88 -9.31 -31.20
CA ASN A 285 -5.35 -10.19 -32.25
C ASN A 285 -3.82 -10.19 -32.24
N ILE A 286 -3.20 -9.00 -32.18
CA ILE A 286 -1.74 -8.87 -32.07
C ILE A 286 -1.20 -9.55 -30.79
N MET A 287 -1.87 -9.36 -29.65
CA MET A 287 -1.45 -9.97 -28.38
C MET A 287 -1.53 -11.49 -28.41
N ASN A 288 -2.55 -12.05 -29.07
CA ASN A 288 -2.69 -13.50 -29.28
C ASN A 288 -1.59 -14.05 -30.19
N ASP A 289 -1.29 -13.37 -31.29
CA ASP A 289 -0.23 -13.76 -32.22
C ASP A 289 1.15 -13.75 -31.55
N LEU A 290 1.40 -12.80 -30.65
CA LEU A 290 2.61 -12.72 -29.83
C LEU A 290 2.70 -13.78 -28.72
N GLU A 291 1.68 -14.63 -28.57
CA GLU A 291 1.55 -15.63 -27.50
C GLU A 291 1.64 -15.02 -26.09
N GLU A 292 1.14 -13.79 -25.88
CA GLU A 292 1.14 -13.12 -24.57
C GLU A 292 -0.25 -13.23 -23.92
N PRO A 293 -0.38 -13.41 -22.59
CA PRO A 293 0.64 -13.23 -21.54
C PRO A 293 1.29 -14.55 -21.07
N THR A 294 1.79 -15.40 -21.97
CA THR A 294 2.41 -16.67 -21.57
C THR A 294 3.74 -16.46 -20.82
N ALA A 295 4.12 -17.45 -20.00
CA ALA A 295 5.38 -17.45 -19.27
C ALA A 295 6.57 -18.02 -20.07
N GLU A 296 6.30 -18.61 -21.23
CA GLU A 296 7.28 -19.29 -22.11
C GLU A 296 7.41 -18.66 -23.50
N GLY A 297 6.58 -17.66 -23.83
CA GLY A 297 6.62 -16.96 -25.09
C GLY A 297 7.92 -16.22 -25.42
N PRO A 298 8.06 -15.74 -26.66
CA PRO A 298 9.30 -15.18 -27.18
C PRO A 298 9.69 -13.86 -26.50
N LEU A 299 8.73 -13.14 -25.90
CA LEU A 299 8.93 -11.84 -25.23
C LEU A 299 8.85 -11.93 -23.70
N THR A 300 9.00 -13.12 -23.11
CA THR A 300 8.88 -13.33 -21.66
C THR A 300 9.79 -12.46 -20.79
N ASN A 301 10.98 -12.12 -21.28
CA ASN A 301 11.95 -11.27 -20.57
C ASN A 301 11.64 -9.76 -20.67
N VAL A 302 10.69 -9.38 -21.54
CA VAL A 302 10.19 -8.02 -21.66
C VAL A 302 9.01 -7.83 -20.70
N ALA A 303 8.88 -6.63 -20.13
CA ALA A 303 7.75 -6.31 -19.27
C ALA A 303 6.47 -6.23 -20.11
N ILE A 304 5.44 -6.98 -19.72
CA ILE A 304 4.17 -7.07 -20.44
C ILE A 304 3.49 -5.71 -20.71
N PRO A 305 3.53 -4.68 -19.84
CA PRO A 305 2.95 -3.37 -20.17
C PRO A 305 3.63 -2.73 -21.37
N PHE A 306 4.92 -2.99 -21.59
CA PHE A 306 5.65 -2.43 -22.73
C PHE A 306 5.25 -3.12 -24.03
N ILE A 307 5.05 -4.44 -23.98
CA ILE A 307 4.54 -5.21 -25.13
C ILE A 307 3.14 -4.72 -25.47
N ALA A 308 2.25 -4.61 -24.48
CA ALA A 308 0.89 -4.09 -24.66
C ALA A 308 0.89 -2.68 -25.26
N GLY A 309 1.78 -1.78 -24.78
CA GLY A 309 1.93 -0.45 -25.37
C GLY A 309 2.39 -0.49 -26.83
N CYS A 310 3.34 -1.36 -27.19
CA CYS A 310 3.80 -1.52 -28.57
C CYS A 310 2.69 -2.11 -29.45
N ALA A 311 1.97 -3.13 -28.99
CA ALA A 311 0.85 -3.75 -29.68
C ALA A 311 -0.29 -2.74 -29.92
N MET A 312 -0.64 -1.94 -28.91
CA MET A 312 -1.67 -0.92 -29.02
C MET A 312 -1.28 0.19 -30.00
N TYR A 313 -0.02 0.65 -29.96
CA TYR A 313 0.44 1.65 -30.92
C TYR A 313 0.52 1.09 -32.35
N ALA A 314 0.91 -0.18 -32.51
CA ALA A 314 0.87 -0.85 -33.79
C ALA A 314 -0.58 -0.95 -34.32
N ALA A 315 -1.53 -1.37 -33.49
CA ALA A 315 -2.96 -1.38 -33.84
C ALA A 315 -3.46 -0.01 -34.32
N LEU A 316 -3.11 1.07 -33.61
CA LEU A 316 -3.42 2.44 -34.04
C LEU A 316 -2.78 2.81 -35.38
N CYS A 317 -1.55 2.37 -35.65
CA CYS A 317 -0.89 2.60 -36.94
C CYS A 317 -1.60 1.85 -38.08
N LEU A 318 -1.99 0.60 -37.85
CA LEU A 318 -2.69 -0.23 -38.83
C LEU A 318 -4.04 0.37 -39.25
N ILE A 319 -4.75 0.97 -38.30
CA ILE A 319 -6.07 1.58 -38.52
C ILE A 319 -5.95 3.05 -39.03
N GLY A 320 -4.75 3.64 -38.96
CA GLY A 320 -4.54 5.05 -39.33
C GLY A 320 -4.89 6.08 -38.25
N LEU A 321 -5.05 5.63 -36.99
CA LEU A 321 -5.41 6.46 -35.81
C LEU A 321 -4.20 6.80 -34.92
N ASN A 322 -2.99 6.75 -35.45
CA ASN A 322 -1.74 6.96 -34.71
C ASN A 322 -1.47 8.44 -34.34
N HIS A 323 -2.00 9.39 -35.09
CA HIS A 323 -1.70 10.81 -34.94
C HIS A 323 -2.07 11.36 -33.55
N GLY A 324 -1.05 11.80 -32.80
CA GLY A 324 -1.23 12.42 -31.49
C GLY A 324 -1.55 11.46 -30.34
N ASN A 325 -1.43 10.15 -30.56
CA ASN A 325 -1.73 9.10 -29.57
C ASN A 325 -0.48 8.43 -28.96
N LEU A 326 0.71 8.58 -29.56
CA LEU A 326 1.96 8.00 -29.05
C LEU A 326 2.22 8.33 -27.57
N GLY A 327 2.06 9.60 -27.20
CA GLY A 327 2.31 10.05 -25.82
C GLY A 327 1.33 9.49 -24.80
N ARG A 328 0.08 9.27 -25.21
CA ARG A 328 -0.97 8.69 -24.36
C ARG A 328 -0.71 7.21 -24.10
N VAL A 329 -0.46 6.46 -25.19
CA VAL A 329 -0.11 5.04 -25.10
C VAL A 329 1.13 4.85 -24.25
N ALA A 330 2.18 5.64 -24.48
CA ALA A 330 3.41 5.56 -23.69
C ALA A 330 3.14 5.88 -22.20
N GLY A 331 2.39 6.95 -21.91
CA GLY A 331 2.03 7.33 -20.54
C GLY A 331 1.24 6.26 -19.80
N ALA A 332 0.23 5.66 -20.47
CA ALA A 332 -0.61 4.60 -19.92
C ALA A 332 0.19 3.37 -19.47
N VAL A 333 1.30 3.05 -20.15
CA VAL A 333 2.17 1.91 -19.80
C VAL A 333 3.42 2.31 -19.00
N GLY A 334 3.52 3.58 -18.57
CA GLY A 334 4.65 4.07 -17.77
C GLY A 334 5.97 4.22 -18.55
N LEU A 335 5.89 4.44 -19.86
CA LEU A 335 7.02 4.69 -20.75
C LEU A 335 7.05 6.15 -21.23
N SER A 336 8.24 6.58 -21.67
CA SER A 336 8.35 7.79 -22.49
C SER A 336 8.00 7.48 -23.95
N PRO A 337 7.52 8.47 -24.73
CA PRO A 337 7.27 8.29 -26.16
C PRO A 337 8.48 7.74 -26.91
N ALA A 338 9.68 8.25 -26.60
CA ALA A 338 10.94 7.77 -27.18
C ALA A 338 11.28 6.34 -26.75
N GLY A 339 10.95 5.95 -25.51
CA GLY A 339 11.13 4.58 -25.03
C GLY A 339 10.24 3.60 -25.79
N LEU A 340 8.99 3.98 -26.04
CA LEU A 340 8.03 3.17 -26.78
C LEU A 340 8.44 3.00 -28.25
N THR A 341 8.84 4.09 -28.93
CA THR A 341 9.28 4.01 -30.33
C THR A 341 10.56 3.20 -30.50
N ASN A 342 11.53 3.34 -29.61
CA ASN A 342 12.73 2.51 -29.64
C ASN A 342 12.41 1.02 -29.50
N ARG A 343 11.48 0.66 -28.59
CA ARG A 343 11.04 -0.72 -28.43
C ARG A 343 10.28 -1.25 -29.64
N LEU A 344 9.43 -0.43 -30.24
CA LEU A 344 8.70 -0.80 -31.44
C LEU A 344 9.67 -1.06 -32.61
N LYS A 345 10.70 -0.23 -32.78
CA LYS A 345 11.78 -0.45 -33.77
C LYS A 345 12.59 -1.71 -33.50
N ASP A 346 12.90 -2.01 -32.23
CA ASP A 346 13.57 -3.26 -31.85
C ASP A 346 12.72 -4.49 -32.25
N ILE A 347 11.41 -4.42 -32.04
CA ILE A 347 10.46 -5.49 -32.40
C ILE A 347 10.34 -5.61 -33.92
N GLU A 348 10.24 -4.50 -34.64
CA GLU A 348 10.19 -4.43 -36.11
C GLU A 348 11.45 -5.05 -36.74
N HIS A 349 12.62 -4.69 -36.23
CA HIS A 349 13.88 -5.29 -36.67
C HIS A 349 13.89 -6.81 -36.43
N LYS A 350 13.40 -7.29 -35.29
CA LYS A 350 13.36 -8.74 -35.00
C LYS A 350 12.35 -9.49 -35.86
N ALA A 351 11.22 -8.85 -36.18
CA ALA A 351 10.21 -9.41 -37.07
C ALA A 351 10.74 -9.54 -38.51
N THR A 352 11.42 -8.49 -39.00
CA THR A 352 12.00 -8.45 -40.36
C THR A 352 13.18 -9.41 -40.53
N THR A 353 14.01 -9.60 -39.49
CA THR A 353 15.10 -10.61 -39.52
C THR A 353 14.63 -12.03 -39.26
N GLY A 354 13.33 -12.24 -38.99
CA GLY A 354 12.77 -13.56 -38.70
C GLY A 354 13.13 -14.12 -37.31
N GLN A 355 13.66 -13.30 -36.42
CA GLN A 355 13.94 -13.67 -35.02
C GLN A 355 12.69 -13.65 -34.13
N LEU A 356 11.63 -12.97 -34.58
CA LEU A 356 10.33 -12.88 -33.91
C LEU A 356 9.22 -12.90 -34.97
N PRO A 357 8.97 -14.05 -35.64
CA PRO A 357 7.95 -14.15 -36.69
C PRO A 357 6.53 -13.82 -36.19
N GLU A 358 6.26 -14.04 -34.91
CA GLU A 358 5.00 -13.76 -34.22
C GLU A 358 4.62 -12.27 -34.28
N ALA A 359 5.61 -11.37 -34.35
CA ALA A 359 5.37 -9.93 -34.38
C ALA A 359 5.12 -9.36 -35.80
N ARG A 360 5.07 -10.21 -36.84
CA ARG A 360 4.90 -9.73 -38.23
C ARG A 360 3.58 -9.00 -38.45
N GLN A 361 2.50 -9.47 -37.82
CA GLN A 361 1.17 -8.88 -37.94
C GLN A 361 1.14 -7.40 -37.47
N MET A 362 2.04 -7.02 -36.55
CA MET A 362 2.15 -5.64 -36.08
C MET A 362 2.58 -4.64 -37.18
N PHE A 363 3.17 -5.13 -38.27
CA PHE A 363 3.79 -4.31 -39.31
C PHE A 363 3.29 -4.64 -40.72
N SER A 364 2.52 -5.71 -40.90
CA SER A 364 1.80 -5.97 -42.15
C SER A 364 0.63 -5.02 -42.26
N ALA A 365 0.48 -4.33 -43.39
CA ALA A 365 -0.74 -3.59 -43.68
C ALA A 365 -1.96 -4.50 -43.44
N LEU A 366 -3.05 -3.96 -42.90
CA LEU A 366 -4.31 -4.68 -42.84
C LEU A 366 -4.67 -5.06 -44.28
N GLU A 367 -4.54 -6.34 -44.63
CA GLU A 367 -5.31 -6.87 -45.74
C GLU A 367 -6.77 -6.68 -45.34
N GLU A 368 -7.53 -6.00 -46.20
CA GLU A 368 -8.94 -5.68 -46.01
C GLU A 368 -9.67 -6.95 -45.59
N THR A 369 -9.86 -7.11 -44.28
CA THR A 369 -10.61 -8.22 -43.72
C THR A 369 -12.07 -7.79 -43.78
N ASP A 370 -12.81 -8.52 -44.61
CA ASP A 370 -14.26 -8.49 -44.86
C ASP A 370 -15.13 -7.98 -43.69
N PHE A 371 -15.17 -6.67 -43.48
CA PHE A 371 -16.18 -6.00 -42.65
C PHE A 371 -17.41 -5.58 -43.46
N ASP A 372 -17.48 -5.96 -44.74
CA ASP A 372 -18.59 -5.60 -45.64
C ASP A 372 -19.28 -6.86 -46.19
N SER A 373 -20.14 -7.48 -45.37
CA SER A 373 -21.21 -8.34 -45.89
C SER A 373 -22.36 -8.57 -44.89
N SER A 374 -23.08 -7.50 -44.52
CA SER A 374 -24.48 -7.67 -44.11
C SER A 374 -25.31 -6.38 -44.18
N SER A 375 -25.36 -5.71 -45.35
CA SER A 375 -26.48 -4.79 -45.63
C SER A 375 -26.48 -4.32 -47.08
N LYS A 376 -27.27 -5.02 -47.91
CA LYS A 376 -27.86 -4.73 -49.24
C LYS A 376 -27.97 -6.10 -49.93
N ASP A 377 -29.10 -6.64 -50.35
CA ASP A 377 -30.24 -6.00 -50.98
C ASP A 377 -31.46 -6.93 -50.79
N GLY A 378 -32.57 -6.38 -50.32
CA GLY A 378 -33.85 -7.09 -50.17
C GLY A 378 -34.96 -6.29 -50.83
N GLY A 379 -34.72 -5.88 -52.07
CA GLY A 379 -35.68 -5.19 -52.94
C GLY A 379 -36.57 -6.20 -53.65
N VAL A 380 -37.81 -6.31 -53.16
CA VAL A 380 -39.08 -6.43 -53.89
C VAL A 380 -38.99 -6.87 -55.37
N GLU A 381 -39.46 -8.09 -55.65
CA GLU A 381 -40.09 -8.42 -56.94
C GLU A 381 -41.57 -8.76 -56.69
N ASP A 382 -42.44 -7.83 -57.11
CA ASP A 382 -43.82 -8.11 -57.46
C ASP A 382 -43.85 -9.00 -58.70
N GLY A 383 -44.58 -10.11 -58.64
CA GLY A 383 -44.79 -11.01 -59.77
C GLY A 383 -46.01 -11.89 -59.52
N ALA A 384 -47.18 -11.39 -59.91
CA ALA A 384 -48.40 -12.16 -60.04
C ALA A 384 -48.26 -13.22 -61.13
N GLU A 385 -48.69 -14.46 -60.84
CA GLU A 385 -49.53 -15.29 -61.72
C GLU A 385 -49.96 -16.58 -60.99
N GLU A 386 -51.25 -16.88 -61.16
CA GLU A 386 -52.11 -18.00 -60.70
C GLU A 386 -52.63 -18.04 -59.25
#